data_AF-A0A182PC08-F1
#
_entry.id   AF-A0A182PC08-F1
#
_cell.length_a   1.000
_cell.length_b   1.000
_cell.length_c   1.000
_cell.angle_alpha   90.00
_cell.angle_beta   90.00
_cell.angle_gamma   90.00
#
_symmetry.space_group_name_H-M   'P 1'
#
loop_
_entity.id
_entity.type
_entity.pdbx_description
1 polymer ?
#
loop_
_entity_poly.entity_id
_entity_poly.type
_entity_poly.pdbx_seq_one_letter_code
_entity_poly.pdbx_strand_id
1 'polypeptide(L)'
;MNGVCVRFRGWLDMERLDGIGCLEMDEKRAAQEDAILREQLERYNQRLRDFEDKQRTYQRNTQDEFEQMRRNQSGMGVSVTAGASGMWRR
;
A
#
# COMPACT_ATOMS: atom_id res chain seq x y z
N MET A 1 4.80 18.76 19.25
CA MET A 1 5.54 19.74 18.44
C MET A 1 6.53 19.00 17.57
N ASN A 2 6.50 19.17 16.25
CA ASN A 2 7.39 18.47 15.30
C ASN A 2 7.43 16.94 15.50
N GLY A 3 6.28 16.33 15.79
CA GLY A 3 6.19 14.88 16.08
C GLY A 3 6.49 14.47 17.53
N VAL A 4 6.97 15.38 18.40
CA VAL A 4 7.22 15.09 19.82
C VAL A 4 6.00 15.46 20.68
N CYS A 5 5.49 14.52 21.48
CA CYS A 5 4.43 14.80 22.44
C CYS A 5 5.00 15.59 23.64
N VAL A 6 4.48 16.79 23.81
CA VAL A 6 4.87 17.70 24.90
C VAL A 6 3.64 18.27 25.59
N ARG A 7 3.80 18.61 26.86
CA ARG A 7 2.82 19.30 27.67
C ARG A 7 3.35 20.69 28.01
N PHE A 8 2.62 21.72 27.60
CA PHE A 8 2.94 23.09 27.99
C PHE A 8 2.38 23.38 29.39
N ARG A 9 3.24 23.90 30.27
CA ARG A 9 2.90 24.32 31.63
C ARG A 9 3.45 25.72 31.83
N GLY A 10 2.62 26.63 32.29
CA GLY A 10 3.03 28.00 32.53
C GLY A 10 1.95 28.81 33.21
N TRP A 11 2.30 30.03 33.58
CA TRP A 11 1.40 31.01 34.12
C TRP A 11 1.56 32.33 33.36
N LEU A 12 0.50 33.13 33.37
CA LEU A 12 0.45 34.44 32.74
C LEU A 12 -0.16 35.43 33.75
N ASP A 13 0.52 36.55 33.94
CA ASP A 13 -0.02 37.73 34.61
C ASP A 13 -1.01 38.42 33.66
N MET A 14 -2.25 38.65 34.12
CA MET A 14 -3.29 39.27 33.31
C MET A 14 -3.19 40.79 33.23
N GLU A 15 -2.48 41.44 34.16
CA GLU A 15 -2.29 42.89 34.14
C GLU A 15 -1.08 43.28 33.30
N ARG A 16 0.04 42.57 33.49
CA ARG A 16 1.29 42.86 32.78
C ARG A 16 1.43 42.12 31.46
N LEU A 17 0.57 41.13 31.20
CA LEU A 17 0.60 40.25 30.03
C LEU A 17 1.95 39.57 29.82
N ASP A 18 2.69 39.35 30.91
CA ASP A 18 3.93 38.58 30.92
C ASP A 18 3.72 37.26 31.68
N GLY A 19 4.66 36.35 31.52
CA GLY A 19 4.52 35.02 32.09
C GLY A 19 5.68 34.14 31.69
N ILE A 20 5.75 32.99 32.34
CA ILE A 20 6.77 31.97 32.07
C ILE A 20 6.05 30.66 31.80
N GLY A 21 6.53 29.94 30.79
CA GLY A 21 6.09 28.58 30.52
C GLY A 21 7.26 27.70 30.10
N CYS A 22 7.15 26.43 30.40
CA CYS A 22 8.07 25.39 29.99
C CYS A 22 7.33 24.28 29.23
N LEU A 23 8.09 23.53 28.43
CA LEU A 23 7.62 22.33 27.76
C LEU A 23 8.16 21.11 28.49
N GLU A 24 7.25 20.24 28.91
CA GLU A 24 7.57 18.95 29.50
C GLU A 24 7.33 17.84 28.48
N MET A 25 8.15 16.80 28.50
CA MET A 25 7.90 15.61 27.69
C MET A 25 6.70 14.84 28.27
N ASP A 26 5.73 14.50 27.42
CA ASP A 26 4.59 13.69 27.82
C ASP A 26 4.77 12.26 27.29
N GLU A 27 5.48 11.44 28.06
CA GLU A 27 5.81 10.06 27.70
C GLU A 27 4.57 9.18 27.52
N LYS A 28 3.55 9.39 28.37
CA LYS A 28 2.32 8.61 28.31
C LYS A 28 1.58 8.85 27.00
N ARG A 29 1.43 10.12 26.60
CA ARG A 29 0.84 10.44 25.31
C ARG A 29 1.73 10.03 24.16
N ALA A 30 3.04 10.20 24.28
CA ALA A 30 3.99 9.74 23.26
C ALA A 30 3.81 8.24 22.98
N ALA A 31 3.74 7.41 24.02
CA ALA A 31 3.55 5.96 23.87
C ALA A 31 2.20 5.60 23.22
N GLN A 32 1.13 6.33 23.55
CA GLN A 32 -0.19 6.11 22.96
C GLN A 32 -0.21 6.49 21.48
N GLU A 33 0.32 7.64 21.12
CA GLU A 33 0.40 8.09 19.73
C GLU A 33 1.31 7.17 18.91
N ASP A 34 2.43 6.72 19.49
CA ASP A 34 3.36 5.78 18.87
C ASP A 34 2.70 4.41 18.62
N ALA A 35 1.88 3.91 19.54
CA ALA A 35 1.09 2.70 19.33
C ALA A 35 0.08 2.84 18.18
N ILE A 36 -0.63 3.97 18.12
CA ILE A 36 -1.58 4.27 17.04
C ILE A 36 -0.85 4.37 15.70
N LEU A 37 0.31 5.04 15.67
CA LEU A 37 1.10 5.20 14.46
C LEU A 37 1.61 3.85 13.93
N ARG A 38 2.09 2.98 14.84
CA ARG A 38 2.51 1.61 14.48
C ARG A 38 1.36 0.81 13.88
N GLU A 39 0.18 0.85 14.50
CA GLU A 39 -1.01 0.15 14.00
C GLU A 39 -1.40 0.63 12.60
N GLN A 40 -1.33 1.94 12.35
CA GLN A 40 -1.61 2.50 11.02
C GLN A 40 -0.58 2.05 9.98
N LEU A 41 0.71 2.05 10.34
CA LEU A 41 1.79 1.56 9.50
C LEU A 41 1.62 0.08 9.15
N GLU A 42 1.30 -0.75 10.13
CA GLU A 42 1.06 -2.19 9.93
C GLU A 42 -0.11 -2.42 8.98
N ARG A 43 -1.25 -1.74 9.20
CA ARG A 43 -2.41 -1.83 8.31
C ARG A 43 -2.13 -1.32 6.90
N TYR A 44 -1.28 -0.32 6.76
CA TYR A 44 -0.86 0.18 5.45
C TYR A 44 0.05 -0.83 4.75
N ASN A 45 1.07 -1.33 5.44
CA ASN A 45 2.02 -2.32 4.93
C ASN A 45 1.33 -3.64 4.55
N GLN A 46 0.35 -4.08 5.34
CA GLN A 46 -0.44 -5.28 5.02
C GLN A 46 -1.20 -5.09 3.70
N ARG A 47 -1.89 -3.96 3.53
CA ARG A 47 -2.61 -3.64 2.29
C ARG A 47 -1.68 -3.58 1.08
N LEU A 48 -0.47 -3.05 1.27
CA LEU A 48 0.54 -3.00 0.21
C LEU A 48 1.00 -4.41 -0.18
N ARG A 49 1.31 -5.27 0.81
CA ARG A 49 1.68 -6.67 0.56
C ARG A 49 0.58 -7.45 -0.15
N ASP A 50 -0.65 -7.34 0.32
CA ASP A 50 -1.80 -8.01 -0.31
C ASP A 50 -1.98 -7.59 -1.77
N PHE A 51 -1.68 -6.33 -2.08
CA PHE A 51 -1.73 -5.82 -3.45
C PHE A 51 -0.60 -6.39 -4.32
N GLU A 52 0.63 -6.40 -3.81
CA GLU A 52 1.79 -7.00 -4.50
C GLU A 52 1.58 -8.50 -4.76
N ASP A 53 1.06 -9.23 -3.78
CA ASP A 53 0.78 -10.66 -3.89
C ASP A 53 -0.31 -10.97 -4.92
N LYS A 54 -1.39 -10.15 -4.97
CA LYS A 54 -2.42 -10.25 -6.01
C LYS A 54 -1.84 -9.99 -7.39
N GLN A 55 -0.98 -8.98 -7.53
CA GLN A 55 -0.35 -8.66 -8.81
C GLN A 55 0.58 -9.79 -9.28
N ARG A 56 1.39 -10.36 -8.37
CA ARG A 56 2.25 -11.52 -8.67
C ARG A 56 1.43 -12.74 -9.07
N THR A 57 0.34 -13.03 -8.34
CA THR A 57 -0.54 -14.16 -8.63
C THR A 57 -1.23 -13.98 -9.98
N TYR A 58 -1.71 -12.78 -10.29
CA TYR A 58 -2.28 -12.47 -11.59
C TYR A 58 -1.28 -12.69 -12.72
N GLN A 59 -0.06 -12.14 -12.60
CA GLN A 59 1.01 -12.34 -13.59
C GLN A 59 1.34 -13.82 -13.79
N ARG A 60 1.48 -14.58 -12.69
CA ARG A 60 1.78 -16.01 -12.74
C ARG A 60 0.65 -16.80 -13.41
N ASN A 61 -0.60 -16.58 -13.00
CA ASN A 61 -1.75 -17.25 -13.61
C ASN A 61 -1.85 -16.94 -15.11
N THR A 62 -1.60 -15.68 -15.51
CA THR A 62 -1.62 -15.30 -16.94
C THR A 62 -0.53 -16.02 -17.73
N GLN A 63 0.67 -16.18 -17.15
CA GLN A 63 1.77 -16.95 -17.76
C GLN A 63 1.42 -18.43 -17.87
N ASP A 64 0.92 -19.04 -16.78
CA ASP A 64 0.52 -20.44 -16.74
C ASP A 64 -0.60 -20.74 -17.76
N GLU A 65 -1.58 -19.83 -17.91
CA GLU A 65 -2.65 -19.91 -18.93
C GLU A 65 -2.09 -19.85 -20.35
N PHE A 66 -1.15 -18.93 -20.61
CA PHE A 66 -0.52 -18.79 -21.94
C PHE A 66 0.30 -20.03 -22.29
N GLU A 67 1.03 -20.58 -21.33
CA GLU A 67 1.77 -21.84 -21.50
C GLU A 67 0.84 -23.03 -21.71
N GLN A 68 -0.29 -23.10 -21.00
CA GLN A 68 -1.31 -24.13 -21.20
C GLN A 68 -1.97 -24.04 -22.59
N MET A 69 -2.31 -22.83 -23.06
CA MET A 69 -2.83 -22.64 -24.42
C MET A 69 -1.80 -23.09 -25.46
N ARG A 70 -0.53 -22.76 -25.27
CA ARG A 70 0.55 -23.18 -26.17
C ARG A 70 0.74 -24.70 -26.16
N ARG A 71 0.61 -25.35 -25.00
CA ARG A 71 0.69 -26.80 -24.84
C ARG A 71 -0.51 -27.53 -25.44
N ASN A 72 -1.73 -27.01 -25.24
CA ASN A 72 -2.94 -27.57 -25.85
C ASN A 72 -2.94 -27.41 -27.37
N GLN A 73 -2.38 -26.32 -27.90
CA GLN A 73 -2.19 -26.11 -29.34
C GLN A 73 -1.15 -27.06 -29.96
N SER A 74 -0.22 -27.59 -29.16
CA SER A 74 0.78 -28.58 -29.61
C SER A 74 0.35 -30.04 -29.39
N GLY A 75 -0.71 -30.29 -28.59
CA GLY A 75 -1.34 -31.61 -28.42
C GLY A 75 -2.52 -31.88 -29.36
N MET A 76 -3.13 -30.83 -29.93
CA MET A 76 -4.10 -30.95 -31.01
C MET A 76 -3.34 -30.85 -32.34
N GLY A 77 -3.13 -31.97 -33.02
CA GLY A 77 -2.47 -32.00 -34.33
C GLY A 77 -3.09 -30.96 -35.27
N VAL A 78 -2.33 -29.91 -35.57
CA VAL A 78 -2.61 -28.98 -36.65
C VAL A 78 -2.43 -29.74 -37.96
N SER A 79 -3.48 -30.41 -38.42
CA SER A 79 -3.78 -30.50 -39.84
C SER A 79 -4.71 -29.33 -40.19
N VAL A 80 -4.20 -28.10 -40.11
CA VAL A 80 -4.90 -26.97 -40.71
C VAL A 80 -4.41 -26.89 -42.14
N THR A 81 -5.16 -27.51 -43.03
CA THR A 81 -5.10 -27.24 -44.46
C THR A 81 -5.27 -25.74 -44.65
N ALA A 82 -4.21 -25.07 -45.10
CA ALA A 82 -4.25 -23.67 -45.50
C ALA A 82 -5.27 -23.51 -46.63
N GLY A 83 -6.44 -22.95 -46.31
CA GLY A 83 -7.49 -22.73 -47.28
C GLY A 83 -8.68 -22.02 -46.66
N ALA A 84 -8.66 -20.68 -46.70
CA ALA A 84 -9.84 -19.83 -46.92
C ALA A 84 -9.44 -18.35 -46.82
N SER A 85 -9.24 -17.76 -48.00
CA SER A 85 -9.75 -16.46 -48.43
C SER A 85 -10.45 -15.54 -47.40
N GLY A 86 -10.03 -14.27 -47.39
CA GLY A 86 -10.97 -13.17 -47.63
C GLY A 86 -11.24 -12.20 -46.48
N MET A 87 -11.13 -10.91 -46.82
CA MET A 87 -11.90 -9.78 -46.29
C MET A 87 -11.41 -9.15 -44.98
N TRP A 88 -10.43 -8.26 -45.11
CA TRP A 88 -10.36 -7.04 -44.30
C TRP A 88 -10.77 -5.86 -45.18
N ARG A 89 -12.00 -5.37 -45.00
CA ARG A 89 -12.47 -4.13 -45.62
C ARG A 89 -12.00 -2.93 -44.78
N ARG A 90 -11.66 -1.86 -45.50
CA ARG A 90 -11.29 -0.52 -45.01
C ARG A 90 -12.42 0.15 -44.27
#